data_AF-A0A945ALD4-F1
#
_entry.id   AF-A0A945ALD4-F1
#
_cell.length_a   1.000
_cell.length_b   1.000
_cell.length_c   1.000
_cell.angle_alpha   90.00
_cell.angle_beta   90.00
_cell.angle_gamma   90.00
#
_symmetry.space_group_name_H-M   'P 1'
#
loop_
_entity.id
_entity.type
_entity.pdbx_description
1 polymer ?
#
loop_
_entity_poly.entity_id
_entity_poly.type
_entity_poly.pdbx_seq_one_letter_code
_entity_poly.pdbx_strand_id
1 'polypeptide(L)' 'LEGINSKVQLAKRRARGYRNINNFINMIYFLCGKLKFDYPLLIT' A
#
# COMPACT_ATOMS: atom_id res chain seq x y z
N LEU A 1 -5.88 2.14 17.65
CA LEU A 1 -4.77 1.35 17.07
C LEU A 1 -5.21 0.44 15.90
N GLU A 2 -6.50 0.11 15.74
CA GLU A 2 -6.99 -0.85 14.72
C GLU A 2 -6.98 -0.36 13.26
N GLY A 3 -7.08 0.96 13.01
CA GLY A 3 -7.27 1.46 11.64
C GLY A 3 -6.15 1.15 10.65
N ILE A 4 -4.88 1.22 11.08
CA ILE A 4 -3.73 0.89 10.22
C ILE A 4 -3.63 -0.63 10.02
N ASN A 5 -3.82 -1.40 11.08
CA ASN A 5 -3.72 -2.86 11.02
C ASN A 5 -4.80 -3.44 10.09
N SER A 6 -6.02 -2.90 10.14
CA SER A 6 -7.10 -3.27 9.23
C SER A 6 -6.79 -2.95 7.76
N LYS A 7 -6.13 -1.83 7.47
CA LYS A 7 -5.68 -1.49 6.10
C LYS A 7 -4.62 -2.47 5.59
N VAL A 8 -3.65 -2.82 6.43
CA VAL A 8 -2.59 -3.78 6.11
C VAL A 8 -3.16 -5.18 5.87
N GLN A 9 -4.09 -5.63 6.72
CA GLN A 9 -4.78 -6.91 6.54
C GLN A 9 -5.64 -6.92 5.27
N LEU A 10 -6.36 -5.84 4.99
CA LEU A 10 -7.15 -5.71 3.76
C LEU A 10 -6.27 -5.74 2.51
N ALA A 11 -5.09 -5.10 2.54
CA ALA A 11 -4.11 -5.16 1.45
C ALA A 11 -3.66 -6.61 1.18
N LYS A 12 -3.31 -7.34 2.25
CA LYS A 12 -2.94 -8.77 2.18
C LYS A 12 -4.07 -9.64 1.65
N ARG A 13 -5.31 -9.38 2.07
CA ARG A 13 -6.50 -10.08 1.56
C ARG A 13 -6.72 -9.84 0.07
N ARG A 14 -6.61 -8.58 -0.39
CA ARG A 14 -6.77 -8.21 -1.80
C ARG A 14 -5.69 -8.84 -2.69
N ALA A 15 -4.45 -8.87 -2.22
CA ALA A 15 -3.34 -9.53 -2.92
C ALA A 15 -3.42 -11.06 -2.91
N ARG A 16 -4.33 -11.65 -2.11
CA ARG A 16 -4.42 -13.11 -1.85
C ARG A 16 -3.11 -13.68 -1.28
N GLY A 17 -2.45 -12.88 -0.44
CA GLY A 17 -1.10 -13.15 0.08
C GLY A 17 -0.02 -12.42 -0.71
N TYR A 18 1.14 -12.22 -0.07
CA TYR A 18 2.32 -11.64 -0.73
C TYR A 18 3.40 -12.69 -0.81
N ARG A 19 3.86 -12.99 -2.03
CA ARG A 19 4.94 -13.94 -2.26
C ARG A 19 6.32 -13.35 -1.91
N ASN A 20 6.45 -12.03 -1.99
CA ASN A 20 7.66 -11.28 -1.67
C ASN A 20 7.36 -10.23 -0.59
N ILE A 21 8.07 -10.32 0.54
CA ILE A 21 7.92 -9.41 1.68
C ILE A 21 8.29 -7.96 1.33
N ASN A 22 9.30 -7.74 0.47
CA ASN A 22 9.69 -6.39 0.06
C ASN A 22 8.56 -5.69 -0.70
N ASN A 23 7.85 -6.44 -1.56
CA ASN A 23 6.68 -5.92 -2.26
C ASN A 23 5.51 -5.65 -1.30
N PHE A 24 5.36 -6.44 -0.25
CA PHE A 24 4.35 -6.19 0.78
C PHE A 24 4.64 -4.90 1.55
N ILE A 25 5.89 -4.72 1.99
CA ILE A 25 6.34 -3.52 2.70
C ILE A 25 6.13 -2.28 1.83
N ASN A 26 6.53 -2.32 0.56
CA ASN A 26 6.29 -1.24 -0.39
C ASN A 26 4.80 -0.92 -0.52
N MET A 27 3.93 -1.94 -0.65
CA MET A 27 2.48 -1.74 -0.71
C MET A 27 1.91 -1.08 0.54
N ILE A 28 2.43 -1.43 1.74
CA ILE A 28 2.04 -0.75 2.98
C ILE A 28 2.47 0.72 2.94
N TYR A 29 3.67 1.03 2.46
CA TYR A 29 4.09 2.41 2.23
C TYR A 29 3.17 3.13 1.23
N PHE A 30 2.78 2.50 0.11
CA PHE A 30 1.84 3.10 -0.84
C PHE A 30 0.44 3.37 -0.24
N LEU A 31 -0.08 2.46 0.59
CA LEU A 31 -1.44 2.55 1.13
C LEU A 31 -1.57 3.40 2.39
N CYS A 32 -0.56 3.36 3.26
CA CYS A 32 -0.57 4.02 4.56
C CYS A 32 0.35 5.25 4.59
N GLY A 33 1.43 5.21 3.82
CA GLY A 33 2.28 6.38 3.61
C GLY A 33 1.54 7.35 2.72
N LYS A 34 1.36 8.58 3.19
CA LYS A 34 0.96 9.73 2.36
C LYS A 34 2.12 10.09 1.42
N LEU A 35 2.67 9.12 0.68
CA LEU A 35 3.72 9.36 -0.27
C LEU A 35 3.15 10.31 -1.31
N LYS A 36 3.59 11.57 -1.23
CA LYS A 36 3.45 12.52 -2.31
C LYS A 36 4.37 12.01 -3.39
N PHE A 37 3.78 11.42 -4.42
CA PHE A 37 4.54 11.11 -5.61
C PHE A 37 4.58 12.37 -6.46
N ASP A 38 5.78 12.88 -6.72
CA ASP A 38 6.02 13.90 -7.74
C ASP A 38 5.97 13.25 -9.14
N TYR A 39 4.90 12.51 -9.44
CA TYR A 39 4.64 12.10 -10.82
C TYR A 39 3.94 13.26 -11.54
N PRO A 40 4.25 13.53 -12.82
CA PRO A 40 3.46 14.47 -13.60
C PRO A 40 2.05 13.90 -13.70
N LEU A 41 1.08 14.56 -13.05
CA LEU A 41 -0.33 14.37 -13.33
C LEU A 41 -0.52 14.69 -14.81
N LEU A 42 -0.64 13.65 -15.65
CA LEU A 42 -1.01 13.82 -17.04
C LEU A 42 -2.49 14.26 -17.05
N ILE A 43 -2.71 15.57 -16.86
CA ILE A 43 -4.00 16.20 -17.10
C ILE A 43 -4.15 16.19 -18.62
N THR A 44 -4.91 15.22 -19.12
CA THR A 44 -5.38 15.14 -20.50
C THR A 44 -6.89 15.25 -20.48
#